data_AF-A0A6C0LPZ7-F1
#
_entry.id   AF-A0A6C0LPZ7-F1
#
_cell.length_a   1.000
_cell.length_b   1.000
_cell.length_c   1.000
_cell.angle_alpha   90.00
_cell.angle_beta   90.00
_cell.angle_gamma   90.00
#
_symmetry.space_group_name_H-M   'P 1'
#
loop_
_entity.id
_entity.type
_entity.pdbx_description
1 polymer ?
#
loop_
_entity_poly.entity_id
_entity_poly.type
_entity_poly.pdbx_seq_one_letter_code
_entity_poly.pdbx_strand_id
1 'polypeptide(L)'
;MSSQKKKEKKATTTEDFLLDGLDNKQITDIVQDIMKIMHDNKSLSSGQLSHTSLVHNITQEDKFKFFIERYPMLFEMVTKEAGFDYSFFEYFLAKRETIIKKQKPSDEVHKQVGQEMFDLFYKK
;
A
#
# COMPACT_ATOMS: atom_id res chain seq x y z
N MET A 1 -27.70 40.58 22.43
CA MET A 1 -26.34 40.19 22.87
C MET A 1 -25.96 38.90 22.19
N SER A 2 -24.77 38.89 21.60
CA SER A 2 -24.32 37.97 20.55
C SER A 2 -24.18 36.52 21.00
N SER A 3 -24.76 35.61 20.21
CA SER A 3 -24.52 34.16 20.29
C SER A 3 -23.05 33.86 19.96
N GLN A 4 -22.26 33.51 20.96
CA GLN A 4 -20.90 33.00 20.74
C GLN A 4 -20.98 31.54 20.30
N LYS A 5 -20.91 31.34 18.98
CA LYS A 5 -20.69 30.05 18.33
C LYS A 5 -19.33 29.50 18.78
N LYS A 6 -19.35 28.50 19.66
CA LYS A 6 -18.17 27.77 20.13
C LYS A 6 -17.51 27.12 18.90
N LYS A 7 -16.39 27.70 18.43
CA LYS A 7 -15.52 27.06 17.43
C LYS A 7 -14.95 25.81 18.09
N GLU A 8 -15.47 24.65 17.73
CA GLU A 8 -14.84 23.37 18.03
C GLU A 8 -13.42 23.40 17.45
N LYS A 9 -12.44 23.35 18.35
CA LYS A 9 -11.04 23.09 17.99
C LYS A 9 -11.02 21.69 17.39
N LYS A 10 -10.90 21.62 16.05
CA LYS A 10 -10.66 20.37 15.32
C LYS A 10 -9.39 19.76 15.92
N ALA A 11 -9.58 18.74 16.76
CA ALA A 11 -8.48 18.01 17.35
C ALA A 11 -7.54 17.59 16.22
N THR A 12 -6.25 17.80 16.41
CA THR A 12 -5.20 17.26 15.57
C THR A 12 -5.22 15.74 15.70
N THR A 13 -6.20 15.08 15.09
CA THR A 13 -6.12 13.66 14.83
C THR A 13 -4.98 13.49 13.85
N THR A 14 -3.92 12.84 14.31
CA THR A 14 -3.04 12.06 13.45
C THR A 14 -3.99 11.24 12.58
N GLU A 15 -3.94 11.45 11.28
CA GLU A 15 -4.99 10.95 10.41
C GLU A 15 -5.10 9.41 10.54
N ASP A 16 -6.33 8.92 10.61
CA ASP A 16 -6.76 7.59 11.08
C ASP A 16 -5.97 6.41 10.49
N PHE A 17 -5.42 6.58 9.28
CA PHE A 17 -4.65 5.57 8.57
C PHE A 17 -3.25 5.28 9.14
N LEU A 18 -2.70 6.15 9.99
CA LEU A 18 -1.45 5.90 10.71
C LEU A 18 -1.71 5.33 12.12
N LEU A 19 -2.91 5.55 12.67
CA LEU A 19 -3.28 5.01 13.97
C LEU A 19 -3.54 3.49 13.88
N ASP A 20 -4.11 3.04 12.75
CA ASP A 20 -4.48 1.64 12.50
C ASP A 20 -3.75 1.01 11.29
N GLY A 21 -2.55 1.49 10.93
CA GLY A 21 -1.87 1.06 9.71
C GLY A 21 -0.34 1.10 9.77
N LEU A 22 0.31 0.58 8.73
CA LEU A 22 1.78 0.58 8.60
C LEU A 22 2.28 1.92 8.10
N ASP A 23 3.39 2.44 8.62
CA ASP A 23 4.05 3.61 8.03
C ASP A 23 4.71 3.29 6.68
N ASN A 24 5.17 4.30 5.94
CA ASN A 24 5.75 4.11 4.61
C ASN A 24 7.01 3.23 4.66
N LYS A 25 7.79 3.31 5.73
CA LYS A 25 9.00 2.51 5.89
C LYS A 25 8.62 1.04 6.08
N GLN A 26 7.67 0.74 6.97
CA GLN A 26 7.17 -0.61 7.21
C GLN A 26 6.56 -1.22 5.95
N ILE A 27 5.78 -0.45 5.18
CA ILE A 27 5.24 -0.88 3.89
C ILE A 27 6.38 -1.22 2.92
N THR A 28 7.41 -0.37 2.84
CA THR A 28 8.57 -0.57 1.98
C THR A 28 9.37 -1.81 2.37
N ASP A 29 9.64 -2.00 3.66
CA ASP A 29 10.39 -3.14 4.19
C ASP A 29 9.66 -4.45 3.84
N ILE A 30 8.33 -4.52 4.04
CA ILE A 30 7.53 -5.70 3.70
C ILE A 30 7.52 -5.97 2.19
N VAL A 31 7.36 -4.93 1.37
CA VAL A 31 7.39 -5.07 -0.09
C VAL A 31 8.74 -5.61 -0.56
N GLN A 32 9.85 -5.10 -0.01
CA GLN A 32 11.19 -5.58 -0.33
C GLN A 32 11.41 -7.04 0.10
N ASP A 33 10.91 -7.43 1.27
CA ASP A 33 10.92 -8.80 1.75
C ASP A 33 10.20 -9.75 0.78
N ILE A 34 8.97 -9.40 0.37
CA ILE A 34 8.18 -10.20 -0.57
C ILE A 34 8.88 -10.26 -1.93
N MET A 35 9.38 -9.14 -2.45
CA MET A 35 10.14 -9.12 -3.70
C MET A 35 11.37 -10.00 -3.66
N LYS A 36 12.09 -10.01 -2.54
CA LYS A 36 13.25 -10.86 -2.35
C LYS A 36 12.85 -12.33 -2.41
N ILE A 37 11.78 -12.74 -1.71
CA ILE A 37 11.25 -14.11 -1.80
C ILE A 37 10.88 -14.48 -3.25
N MET A 38 10.21 -13.56 -3.96
CA MET A 38 9.82 -13.75 -5.36
C MET A 38 11.03 -13.90 -6.29
N HIS A 39 12.07 -13.10 -6.07
CA HIS A 39 13.31 -13.13 -6.85
C HIS A 39 14.14 -14.37 -6.56
N ASP A 40 14.34 -14.68 -5.27
CA ASP A 40 15.10 -15.84 -4.81
C ASP A 40 14.49 -17.13 -5.39
N ASN A 41 13.15 -17.27 -5.39
CA ASN A 41 12.48 -18.41 -6.02
C ASN A 41 12.75 -18.51 -7.54
N LYS A 42 12.78 -17.37 -8.26
CA LYS A 42 13.10 -17.35 -9.71
C LYS A 42 14.57 -17.68 -9.98
N SER A 43 15.46 -17.44 -9.03
CA SER A 43 16.90 -17.70 -9.16
C SER A 43 17.30 -19.16 -8.91
N LEU A 44 16.39 -20.00 -8.41
CA LEU A 44 16.65 -21.40 -8.15
C LEU A 44 16.77 -22.21 -9.44
N SER A 45 17.97 -22.70 -9.73
CA SER A 45 18.24 -23.58 -10.90
C SER A 45 17.49 -24.92 -10.84
N SER A 46 17.04 -25.34 -9.66
CA SER A 46 16.23 -26.55 -9.43
C SER A 46 15.36 -26.37 -8.20
N GLY A 47 14.10 -26.82 -8.24
CA GLY A 47 13.18 -26.74 -7.10
C GLY A 47 12.39 -25.42 -6.99
N GLN A 48 12.33 -24.63 -8.07
CA GLN A 48 11.47 -23.46 -8.17
C GLN A 48 10.02 -23.84 -7.87
N LEU A 49 9.41 -23.15 -6.91
CA LEU A 49 7.98 -23.29 -6.63
C LEU A 49 7.18 -22.65 -7.76
N SER A 50 6.03 -23.26 -8.07
CA SER A 50 5.04 -22.63 -8.94
C SER A 50 4.65 -21.26 -8.38
N HIS A 51 4.30 -20.32 -9.27
CA HIS A 51 3.88 -18.98 -8.86
C HIS A 51 2.76 -19.03 -7.80
N THR A 52 1.72 -19.84 -8.04
CA THR A 52 0.60 -20.05 -7.12
C THR A 52 1.04 -20.61 -5.76
N SER A 53 1.93 -21.60 -5.76
CA SER A 53 2.45 -22.18 -4.51
C SER A 53 3.28 -21.19 -3.71
N LEU A 54 4.10 -20.38 -4.39
CA LEU A 54 4.91 -19.36 -3.75
C LEU A 54 4.04 -18.27 -3.10
N VAL A 55 3.07 -17.75 -3.83
CA VAL A 55 2.12 -16.74 -3.30
C VAL A 55 1.33 -17.33 -2.15
N HIS A 56 0.85 -18.58 -2.26
CA HIS A 56 0.18 -19.25 -1.15
C HIS A 56 1.08 -19.30 0.09
N ASN A 57 2.34 -19.71 -0.03
CA ASN A 57 3.27 -19.75 1.10
C ASN A 57 3.45 -18.38 1.76
N ILE A 58 3.61 -17.32 0.96
CA ILE A 58 3.72 -15.93 1.46
C ILE A 58 2.46 -15.55 2.24
N THR A 59 1.26 -15.93 1.77
CA THR A 59 0.01 -15.64 2.51
C THR A 59 -0.13 -16.37 3.84
N GLN A 60 0.62 -17.46 4.05
CA GLN A 60 0.63 -18.19 5.32
C GLN A 60 1.60 -17.58 6.35
N GLU A 61 2.50 -16.69 5.94
CA GLU A 61 3.47 -16.10 6.87
C GLU A 61 2.82 -15.01 7.73
N ASP A 62 2.87 -15.18 9.05
CA ASP A 62 2.28 -14.27 10.02
C ASP A 62 2.78 -12.82 9.88
N LYS A 63 4.06 -12.65 9.51
CA LYS A 63 4.66 -11.32 9.31
C LYS A 63 4.01 -10.52 8.17
N PHE A 64 3.32 -11.18 7.23
CA PHE A 64 2.67 -10.53 6.10
C PHE A 64 1.16 -10.39 6.26
N LYS A 65 0.53 -11.09 7.22
CA LYS A 65 -0.94 -11.10 7.39
C LYS A 65 -1.54 -9.71 7.48
N PHE A 66 -1.03 -8.87 8.37
CA PHE A 66 -1.53 -7.51 8.54
C PHE A 66 -1.41 -6.68 7.24
N PHE A 67 -0.30 -6.85 6.53
CA PHE A 67 -0.07 -6.17 5.26
C PHE A 67 -1.04 -6.65 4.17
N ILE A 68 -1.28 -7.95 4.08
CA ILE A 68 -2.19 -8.56 3.09
C ILE A 68 -3.62 -8.11 3.33
N GLU A 69 -4.07 -8.14 4.59
CA GLU A 69 -5.42 -7.72 4.97
C GLU A 69 -5.64 -6.22 4.73
N ARG A 70 -4.64 -5.39 5.06
CA ARG A 70 -4.76 -3.94 4.99
C ARG A 70 -4.48 -3.36 3.60
N TYR A 71 -3.62 -4.00 2.83
CA TYR A 71 -3.15 -3.54 1.52
C TYR A 71 -3.26 -4.65 0.45
N PRO A 72 -4.45 -5.26 0.22
CA PRO A 72 -4.60 -6.40 -0.67
C PRO A 72 -4.17 -6.11 -2.11
N MET A 73 -4.46 -4.90 -2.63
CA MET A 73 -4.01 -4.50 -3.97
C MET A 73 -2.49 -4.37 -4.07
N LEU A 74 -1.83 -3.89 -3.02
CA LEU A 74 -0.37 -3.76 -3.01
C LEU A 74 0.28 -5.13 -2.92
N PHE A 75 -0.31 -6.05 -2.15
CA PHE A 75 0.08 -7.45 -2.12
C PHE A 75 -0.04 -8.13 -3.50
N GLU A 76 -1.18 -7.96 -4.17
CA GLU A 76 -1.39 -8.46 -5.53
C GLU A 76 -0.35 -7.88 -6.51
N MET A 77 -0.04 -6.60 -6.39
CA MET A 77 0.96 -5.94 -7.23
C MET A 77 2.38 -6.50 -7.02
N VAL A 78 2.83 -6.67 -5.77
CA VAL A 78 4.17 -7.19 -5.46
C VAL A 78 4.31 -8.66 -5.77
N THR A 79 3.22 -9.41 -5.75
CA THR A 79 3.21 -10.83 -6.13
C THR A 79 2.94 -11.06 -7.61
N LYS A 80 2.64 -10.04 -8.42
CA LYS A 80 2.30 -10.23 -9.84
C LYS A 80 3.40 -10.97 -10.62
N GLU A 81 3.02 -12.02 -11.35
CA GLU A 81 3.97 -12.88 -12.07
C GLU A 81 4.82 -12.11 -13.10
N ALA A 82 4.19 -11.14 -13.78
CA ALA A 82 4.81 -10.23 -14.75
C ALA A 82 5.89 -9.33 -14.15
N GLY A 83 6.02 -9.28 -12.82
CA GLY A 83 6.97 -8.45 -12.11
C GLY A 83 6.31 -7.27 -11.39
N PHE A 84 7.12 -6.63 -10.55
CA PHE A 84 6.70 -5.52 -9.72
C PHE A 84 7.03 -4.18 -10.37
N ASP A 85 6.05 -3.28 -10.42
CA ASP A 85 6.23 -1.91 -10.90
C ASP A 85 6.67 -1.00 -9.76
N TYR A 86 7.98 -0.77 -9.67
CA TYR A 86 8.58 0.09 -8.65
C TYR A 86 8.16 1.55 -8.79
N SER A 87 7.98 2.04 -10.02
CA SER A 87 7.56 3.43 -10.26
C SER A 87 6.16 3.66 -9.75
N PHE A 88 5.27 2.69 -9.95
CA PHE A 88 3.92 2.75 -9.41
C PHE A 88 3.90 2.66 -7.87
N PHE A 89 4.78 1.85 -7.29
CA PHE A 89 4.93 1.77 -5.83
C PHE A 89 5.42 3.09 -5.21
N GLU A 90 6.46 3.69 -5.77
CA GLU A 90 6.99 4.99 -5.33
C GLU A 90 5.92 6.09 -5.44
N TYR A 91 5.14 6.06 -6.53
CA TYR A 91 4.02 6.97 -6.72
C TYR A 91 2.99 6.85 -5.59
N PHE A 92 2.61 5.63 -5.22
CA PHE A 92 1.68 5.37 -4.13
C PHE A 92 2.21 5.88 -2.78
N LEU A 93 3.48 5.60 -2.47
CA LEU A 93 4.12 6.08 -1.25
C LEU A 93 4.18 7.61 -1.19
N ALA A 94 4.51 8.27 -2.30
CA ALA A 94 4.55 9.73 -2.39
C ALA A 94 3.16 10.35 -2.15
N LYS A 95 2.11 9.79 -2.75
CA LYS A 95 0.73 10.23 -2.48
C LYS A 95 0.36 10.02 -1.02
N ARG A 96 0.70 8.88 -0.44
CA ARG A 96 0.49 8.62 0.98
C ARG A 96 1.20 9.64 1.86
N GLU A 97 2.42 10.04 1.52
CA GLU A 97 3.11 11.12 2.26
C GLU A 97 2.37 12.45 2.18
N THR A 98 1.76 12.80 1.05
CA THR A 98 1.00 14.07 0.94
C THR A 98 -0.21 14.10 1.87
N ILE A 99 -0.83 12.93 2.08
CA ILE A 99 -1.93 12.74 3.04
C ILE A 99 -1.36 12.86 4.47
N ILE A 100 -0.32 12.10 4.82
CA ILE A 100 0.35 12.13 6.14
C ILE A 100 0.77 13.55 6.54
N LYS A 101 1.33 14.32 5.60
CA LYS A 101 1.79 15.70 5.80
C LYS A 101 0.65 16.73 5.83
N LYS A 102 -0.62 16.28 5.81
CA LYS A 102 -1.85 17.10 5.76
C LYS A 102 -1.87 18.12 4.62
N GLN A 103 -1.16 17.84 3.54
CA GLN A 103 -1.11 18.74 2.39
C GLN A 103 -2.40 18.67 1.57
N LYS A 104 -3.08 17.52 1.62
CA LYS A 104 -4.40 17.29 1.03
C LYS A 104 -5.22 16.35 1.93
N PRO A 105 -6.57 16.50 1.99
CA PRO A 105 -7.41 15.56 2.70
C PRO A 105 -7.40 14.18 2.04
N SER A 106 -7.44 13.11 2.85
CA SER A 106 -7.39 11.70 2.41
C SER A 106 -8.38 11.38 1.29
N ASP A 107 -9.61 11.89 1.38
CA ASP A 107 -10.68 11.58 0.43
C ASP A 107 -10.40 12.12 -0.98
N GLU A 108 -9.74 13.28 -1.09
CA GLU A 108 -9.35 13.85 -2.38
C GLU A 108 -8.21 13.07 -3.00
N VAL A 109 -7.22 12.67 -2.20
CA VAL A 109 -6.08 11.88 -2.70
C VAL A 109 -6.52 10.47 -3.09
N HIS A 110 -7.40 9.83 -2.33
CA HIS A 110 -7.95 8.51 -2.67
C HIS A 110 -8.76 8.55 -3.98
N LYS A 111 -9.61 9.57 -4.17
CA LYS A 111 -10.33 9.76 -5.43
C LYS A 111 -9.38 9.98 -6.61
N GLN A 112 -8.35 10.79 -6.41
CA GLN A 112 -7.34 11.06 -7.43
C GLN A 112 -6.59 9.77 -7.82
N VAL A 113 -6.08 9.03 -6.84
CA VAL A 113 -5.36 7.76 -7.09
C VAL A 113 -6.27 6.72 -7.72
N GLY A 114 -7.52 6.60 -7.26
CA GLY A 114 -8.49 5.68 -7.83
C GLY A 114 -8.83 6.01 -9.29
N GLN A 115 -8.99 7.29 -9.61
CA GLN A 115 -9.24 7.75 -10.98
C GLN A 115 -8.03 7.50 -11.89
N GLU A 116 -6.82 7.84 -11.43
CA GLU A 116 -5.59 7.61 -12.18
C GLU A 116 -5.37 6.11 -12.42
N MET A 117 -5.70 5.27 -11.45
CA MET A 117 -5.64 3.81 -11.59
C MET A 117 -6.67 3.26 -12.56
N PHE A 118 -7.91 3.74 -12.47
CA PHE A 118 -8.95 3.38 -13.41
C PHE A 118 -8.54 3.78 -14.85
N ASP A 119 -8.00 4.98 -15.03
CA ASP A 119 -7.54 5.46 -16.33
C ASP A 119 -6.35 4.62 -16.86
N LEU A 120 -5.40 4.22 -16.00
CA LEU A 120 -4.24 3.40 -16.38
C LEU A 120 -4.61 1.96 -16.76
N PHE A 121 -5.56 1.34 -16.06
CA PHE A 121 -5.85 -0.09 -16.21
C PHE A 121 -7.11 -0.41 -17.02
N TYR A 122 -8.08 0.52 -17.08
CA TYR A 122 -9.41 0.24 -17.64
C TYR A 122 -9.84 1.16 -18.79
N LYS A 123 -9.19 2.32 -18.99
CA LYS A 123 -9.56 3.25 -20.06
C LYS A 123 -8.74 3.06 -21.35
N LYS A 124 -8.45 1.79 -21.67
CA LYS A 124 -7.92 1.40 -22.99
C LYS A 124 -8.98 1.55 -24.07
#